data_AF-A0A534K1A7-F1
#
_entry.id   AF-A0A534K1A7-F1
#
_cell.length_a   1.000
_cell.length_b   1.000
_cell.length_c   1.000
_cell.angle_alpha   90.00
_cell.angle_beta   90.00
_cell.angle_gamma   90.00
#
_symmetry.space_group_name_H-M   'P 1'
#
loop_
_entity.id
_entity.type
_entity.pdbx_description
1 polymer ?
#
loop_
_entity_poly.entity_id
_entity_poly.type
_entity_poly.pdbx_seq_one_letter_code
_entity_poly.pdbx_strand_id
1 'polypeptide(L)'
;MAREARDEDASSDEDEELSPWEFAIQLARDLIVAAVIIGIAVGSVFLYTGVWPPMVVVESGSMQHGNSGHLGVIDTGDLVLVQTVNGEESSVITYVEGAATGYETYSNYGDVIVFHPPGTGAGVTPIIHRAILRVVYPSGVPGLGVDAPSLARFPGVWSGTDRNGNLVNRSQPFNLWSVTLQVRSWHTGSEGIASLTINFTGVIRSGFYTKGDHNPSYDPVYDGSGKPPVPASNIIGKARGELPWFGLIKLTLWPTSSGCCRRGWGDAAAPPNSWDSLATSFFVIALGLKLADYGFVFGERYWKSFRGRRKEREGEEEEQPTTEEAEPPDDAAK
;
A
#
# COMPACT_ATOMS: atom_id res chain seq x y z
N MET A 1 -52.41 48.94 39.36
CA MET A 1 -52.81 47.50 39.33
C MET A 1 -52.95 47.15 37.87
N ALA A 2 -52.24 46.24 37.22
CA ALA A 2 -51.20 45.24 37.50
C ALA A 2 -50.34 45.20 36.20
N ARG A 3 -49.00 45.26 36.19
CA ARG A 3 -47.97 44.23 36.48
C ARG A 3 -48.17 42.87 35.80
N GLU A 4 -47.20 42.56 34.93
CA GLU A 4 -46.68 41.22 34.51
C GLU A 4 -47.63 40.37 33.63
N ALA A 5 -47.17 39.64 32.60
CA ALA A 5 -45.85 39.07 32.36
C ALA A 5 -45.43 39.19 30.88
N ARG A 6 -44.12 39.37 30.73
CA ARG A 6 -43.32 39.35 29.51
C ARG A 6 -42.63 38.00 29.56
N ASP A 7 -43.15 37.00 28.86
CA ASP A 7 -42.48 35.71 28.71
C ASP A 7 -41.52 35.83 27.52
N GLU A 8 -40.32 36.32 27.84
CA GLU A 8 -39.13 36.14 27.05
C GLU A 8 -38.66 34.69 27.23
N ASP A 9 -39.06 33.81 26.30
CA ASP A 9 -38.34 32.55 26.06
C ASP A 9 -37.00 32.89 25.37
N ALA A 10 -36.12 33.55 26.12
CA ALA A 10 -34.70 33.55 25.87
C ALA A 10 -34.14 32.32 26.59
N SER A 11 -34.26 31.14 25.96
CA SER A 11 -33.40 30.02 26.30
C SER A 11 -31.97 30.43 25.94
N SER A 12 -31.30 31.07 26.88
CA SER A 12 -29.85 31.17 26.89
C SER A 12 -29.34 29.74 26.87
N ASP A 13 -28.81 29.33 25.72
CA ASP A 13 -27.85 28.24 25.62
C ASP A 13 -26.65 28.67 26.47
N GLU A 14 -26.77 28.56 27.79
CA GLU A 14 -25.64 28.63 28.70
C GLU A 14 -24.79 27.42 28.35
N ASP A 15 -23.61 27.67 27.80
CA ASP A 15 -22.57 26.66 27.61
C ASP A 15 -22.32 26.00 28.96
N GLU A 16 -23.02 24.89 29.27
CA GLU A 16 -22.83 24.13 30.51
C GLU A 16 -21.37 23.67 30.56
N GLU A 17 -20.54 24.39 31.32
CA GLU A 17 -19.15 24.03 31.57
C GLU A 17 -19.12 22.65 32.24
N LEU A 18 -18.80 21.61 31.44
CA LEU A 18 -18.69 20.23 31.90
C LEU A 18 -17.82 20.14 33.15
N SER A 19 -18.28 19.40 34.17
CA SER A 19 -17.47 19.20 35.37
C SER A 19 -16.17 18.46 35.02
N PRO A 20 -15.06 18.69 35.74
CA PRO A 20 -13.77 18.04 35.44
C PRO A 20 -13.84 16.51 35.38
N TRP A 21 -14.74 15.91 36.16
CA TRP A 21 -14.95 14.46 36.19
C TRP A 21 -15.76 13.96 34.98
N GLU A 22 -16.79 14.68 34.56
CA GLU A 22 -17.57 14.37 33.34
C GLU A 22 -16.71 14.53 32.09
N PHE A 23 -15.91 15.60 32.02
CA PHE A 23 -14.91 15.78 30.97
C PHE A 23 -13.92 14.61 30.92
N ALA A 24 -13.40 14.17 32.07
CA ALA A 24 -12.48 13.03 32.13
C ALA A 24 -13.13 11.72 31.65
N ILE A 25 -14.40 11.48 31.97
CA ILE A 25 -15.15 10.30 31.50
C ILE A 25 -15.35 10.36 29.98
N GLN A 26 -15.74 11.52 29.44
CA GLN A 26 -15.92 11.69 28.00
C GLN A 26 -14.60 11.48 27.25
N LEU A 27 -13.52 12.10 27.71
CA LEU A 27 -12.19 11.91 27.15
C LEU A 27 -11.74 10.44 27.20
N ALA A 28 -11.95 9.76 28.33
CA ALA A 28 -11.61 8.35 28.47
C ALA A 28 -12.40 7.48 27.48
N ARG A 29 -13.71 7.74 27.33
CA ARG A 29 -14.56 7.05 26.36
C ARG A 29 -14.05 7.26 24.93
N ASP A 30 -13.76 8.50 24.56
CA ASP A 30 -13.29 8.84 23.21
C ASP A 30 -11.94 8.20 22.90
N LEU A 31 -11.02 8.20 23.87
CA LEU A 31 -9.73 7.50 23.75
C LEU A 31 -9.91 5.99 23.60
N ILE A 32 -10.85 5.37 24.33
CA ILE A 32 -11.14 3.93 24.19
C ILE A 32 -11.72 3.64 22.82
N VAL A 33 -12.71 4.41 22.36
CA VAL A 33 -13.33 4.24 21.04
C VAL A 33 -12.26 4.41 19.95
N ALA A 34 -11.43 5.43 20.03
CA ALA A 34 -10.32 5.65 19.09
C ALA A 34 -9.33 4.47 19.10
N ALA A 35 -8.95 3.98 20.29
CA ALA A 35 -8.06 2.83 20.43
C ALA A 35 -8.66 1.54 19.84
N VAL A 36 -9.97 1.32 20.00
CA VAL A 36 -10.68 0.18 19.41
C VAL A 36 -10.71 0.29 17.89
N ILE A 37 -11.03 1.47 17.33
CA ILE A 37 -11.05 1.70 15.88
C ILE A 37 -9.65 1.47 15.29
N ILE A 38 -8.61 2.04 15.90
CA ILE A 38 -7.22 1.84 15.47
C ILE A 38 -6.83 0.37 15.61
N GLY A 39 -7.18 -0.29 16.72
CA GLY A 39 -6.91 -1.69 16.95
C GLY A 39 -7.57 -2.60 15.91
N ILE A 40 -8.80 -2.32 15.51
CA ILE A 40 -9.50 -3.03 14.44
C ILE A 40 -8.80 -2.77 13.10
N ALA A 41 -8.46 -1.53 12.78
CA ALA A 41 -7.80 -1.20 11.51
C ALA A 41 -6.42 -1.87 11.39
N VAL A 42 -5.55 -1.67 12.39
CA VAL A 42 -4.21 -2.26 12.44
C VAL A 42 -4.27 -3.79 12.52
N GLY A 43 -5.18 -4.33 13.33
CA GLY A 43 -5.42 -5.76 13.44
C GLY A 43 -5.89 -6.38 12.13
N SER A 44 -6.78 -5.71 11.40
CA SER A 44 -7.25 -6.17 10.07
C SER A 44 -6.12 -6.20 9.05
N VAL A 45 -5.30 -5.14 9.01
CA VAL A 45 -4.12 -5.10 8.13
C VAL A 45 -3.14 -6.22 8.50
N PHE A 46 -2.86 -6.42 9.79
CA PHE A 46 -1.97 -7.48 10.27
C PHE A 46 -2.49 -8.89 9.94
N LEU A 47 -3.80 -9.14 10.08
CA LEU A 47 -4.40 -10.42 9.71
C LEU A 47 -4.32 -10.68 8.21
N TYR A 48 -4.42 -9.64 7.37
CA TYR A 48 -4.27 -9.74 5.92
C TYR A 48 -2.81 -9.95 5.49
N THR A 49 -1.87 -9.22 6.10
CA THR A 49 -0.45 -9.25 5.72
C THR A 49 0.29 -10.42 6.34
N GLY A 50 -0.04 -10.86 7.55
CA GLY A 50 0.69 -11.90 8.28
C GLY A 50 2.13 -11.52 8.65
N VAL A 51 2.51 -10.24 8.50
CA VAL A 51 3.84 -9.72 8.85
C VAL A 51 3.74 -8.41 9.63
N TRP A 52 4.68 -8.20 10.54
CA TRP A 52 4.84 -6.97 11.29
C TRP A 52 6.27 -6.42 11.13
N PRO A 53 6.45 -5.13 10.77
CA PRO A 53 5.42 -4.17 10.38
C PRO A 53 4.77 -4.53 9.04
N PRO A 54 3.46 -4.25 8.84
CA PRO A 54 2.74 -4.63 7.63
C PRO A 54 3.06 -3.75 6.42
N MET A 55 3.71 -2.60 6.67
CA MET A 55 4.08 -1.63 5.65
C MET A 55 5.55 -1.25 5.79
N VAL A 56 6.22 -1.05 4.66
CA VAL A 56 7.59 -0.56 4.59
C VAL A 56 7.63 0.74 3.78
N VAL A 57 8.54 1.64 4.13
CA VAL A 57 8.75 2.88 3.39
C VAL A 57 9.88 2.69 2.39
N VAL A 58 9.67 3.11 1.15
CA VAL A 58 10.67 3.03 0.09
C VAL A 58 11.64 4.19 0.24
N GLU A 59 12.85 3.90 0.70
CA GLU A 59 13.83 4.94 1.04
C GLU A 59 14.71 5.40 -0.14
N SER A 60 14.71 4.66 -1.26
CA SER A 60 15.65 4.88 -2.36
C SER A 60 15.01 4.65 -3.74
N GLY A 61 15.63 5.22 -4.77
CA GLY A 61 15.13 5.16 -6.14
C GLY A 61 15.43 3.87 -6.90
N SER A 62 15.86 2.79 -6.24
CA SER A 62 16.25 1.54 -6.92
C SER A 62 15.10 0.85 -7.66
N MET A 63 13.85 1.16 -7.32
CA MET A 63 12.64 0.65 -7.99
C MET A 63 11.95 1.68 -8.90
N GLN A 64 12.49 2.90 -9.03
CA GLN A 64 11.85 3.97 -9.81
C GLN A 64 11.85 3.69 -11.31
N HIS A 65 10.77 4.11 -11.97
CA HIS A 65 10.56 3.92 -13.41
C HIS A 65 10.79 5.21 -14.22
N GLY A 66 11.33 6.26 -13.60
CA GLY A 66 11.69 7.50 -14.26
C GLY A 66 11.71 8.68 -13.31
N ASN A 67 11.66 9.88 -13.87
CA ASN A 67 11.72 11.13 -13.11
C ASN A 67 10.36 11.58 -12.56
N SER A 68 9.28 10.85 -12.86
CA SER A 68 7.93 11.17 -12.41
C SER A 68 7.25 9.92 -11.92
N GLY A 69 6.65 10.01 -10.74
CA GLY A 69 5.92 8.89 -10.15
C GLY A 69 4.54 8.72 -10.75
N HIS A 70 4.00 7.51 -10.70
CA HIS A 70 2.64 7.21 -11.12
C HIS A 70 2.11 5.99 -10.36
N LEU A 71 0.80 5.77 -10.43
CA LEU A 71 0.20 4.61 -9.78
C LEU A 71 0.60 3.31 -10.50
N GLY A 72 0.90 2.28 -9.71
CA GLY A 72 1.34 0.99 -10.20
C GLY A 72 2.85 0.89 -10.44
N VAL A 73 3.65 1.77 -9.82
CA VAL A 73 5.11 1.64 -9.74
C VAL A 73 5.58 2.02 -8.34
N ILE A 74 6.72 1.47 -7.93
CA ILE A 74 7.29 1.73 -6.61
C ILE A 74 8.31 2.86 -6.71
N ASP A 75 7.97 4.02 -6.15
CA ASP A 75 8.84 5.19 -6.11
C ASP A 75 9.38 5.49 -4.71
N THR A 76 10.45 6.28 -4.65
CA THR A 76 10.96 6.78 -3.37
C THR A 76 9.86 7.58 -2.66
N GLY A 77 9.61 7.24 -1.40
CA GLY A 77 8.59 7.89 -0.59
C GLY A 77 7.24 7.18 -0.59
N ASP A 78 7.10 6.06 -1.28
CA ASP A 78 5.89 5.23 -1.18
C ASP A 78 5.91 4.37 0.08
N LEU A 79 4.71 4.06 0.57
CA LEU A 79 4.47 3.06 1.60
C LEU A 79 3.97 1.78 0.92
N VAL A 80 4.71 0.68 1.04
CA VAL A 80 4.35 -0.59 0.40
C VAL A 80 3.81 -1.56 1.42
N LEU A 81 2.63 -2.12 1.15
CA LEU A 81 2.05 -3.22 1.93
C LEU A 81 2.79 -4.51 1.62
N VAL A 82 3.28 -5.17 2.67
CA VAL A 82 4.03 -6.42 2.57
C VAL A 82 3.15 -7.56 3.05
N GLN A 83 3.01 -8.60 2.23
CA GLN A 83 2.29 -9.81 2.59
C GLN A 83 3.26 -10.97 2.78
N THR A 84 3.06 -11.75 3.85
CA THR A 84 3.87 -12.91 4.17
C THR A 84 3.92 -13.90 3.00
N VAL A 85 5.10 -14.50 2.87
CA VAL A 85 5.35 -15.66 2.02
C VAL A 85 5.38 -16.80 3.03
N ASN A 86 4.36 -17.68 3.05
CA ASN A 86 4.11 -18.70 4.09
C ASN A 86 5.16 -19.84 4.11
N GLY A 87 6.46 -19.53 4.01
CA GLY A 87 7.56 -20.50 3.92
C GLY A 87 7.60 -21.29 2.62
N GLU A 88 6.60 -21.17 1.76
CA GLU A 88 6.57 -21.81 0.45
C GLU A 88 7.38 -21.00 -0.58
N GLU A 89 8.55 -21.50 -0.94
CA GLU A 89 9.40 -20.95 -2.00
C GLU A 89 8.68 -20.84 -3.35
N SER A 90 7.58 -21.57 -3.55
CA SER A 90 6.71 -21.55 -4.73
C SER A 90 5.75 -20.36 -4.78
N SER A 91 5.61 -19.58 -3.72
CA SER A 91 4.62 -18.50 -3.66
C SER A 91 5.11 -17.14 -4.18
N VAL A 92 6.41 -17.05 -4.52
CA VAL A 92 7.03 -15.91 -5.18
C VAL A 92 7.18 -16.23 -6.66
N ILE A 93 6.55 -15.43 -7.52
CA ILE A 93 6.67 -15.55 -8.97
C ILE A 93 7.85 -14.68 -9.41
N THR A 94 8.90 -15.27 -9.95
CA THR A 94 10.06 -14.51 -10.44
C THR A 94 9.77 -13.81 -11.78
N TYR A 95 10.59 -12.82 -12.17
CA TYR A 95 10.51 -12.16 -13.48
C TYR A 95 10.46 -13.19 -14.62
N VAL A 96 11.32 -14.21 -14.54
CA VAL A 96 11.39 -15.28 -15.55
C VAL A 96 10.07 -16.06 -15.65
N GLU A 97 9.44 -16.36 -14.52
CA GLU A 97 8.15 -17.06 -14.47
C GLU A 97 6.98 -16.15 -14.84
N GLY A 98 7.02 -14.89 -14.42
CA GLY A 98 6.05 -13.86 -14.74
C GLY A 98 6.01 -13.58 -16.24
N ALA A 99 7.17 -13.47 -16.89
CA ALA A 99 7.26 -13.31 -18.33
C ALA A 99 6.66 -14.51 -19.09
N ALA A 100 6.84 -15.73 -18.58
CA ALA A 100 6.26 -16.93 -19.18
C ALA A 100 4.73 -17.02 -19.02
N THR A 101 4.16 -16.39 -18.00
CA THR A 101 2.73 -16.44 -17.67
C THR A 101 1.97 -15.14 -18.01
N GLY A 102 2.67 -14.07 -18.33
CA GLY A 102 2.11 -12.72 -18.48
C GLY A 102 1.79 -12.03 -17.15
N TYR A 103 2.31 -12.54 -16.01
CA TYR A 103 2.07 -11.95 -14.69
C TYR A 103 3.03 -10.78 -14.43
N GLU A 104 2.46 -9.60 -14.24
CA GLU A 104 3.18 -8.35 -13.94
C GLU A 104 2.74 -7.77 -12.60
N THR A 105 3.70 -7.23 -11.85
CA THR A 105 3.45 -6.36 -10.69
C THR A 105 4.36 -5.15 -10.77
N TYR A 106 3.80 -3.99 -10.45
CA TYR A 106 4.53 -2.72 -10.48
C TYR A 106 5.17 -2.44 -11.85
N SER A 107 4.38 -2.50 -12.93
CA SER A 107 4.78 -2.23 -14.33
C SER A 107 5.84 -3.17 -14.95
N ASN A 108 6.18 -4.27 -14.27
CA ASN A 108 7.17 -5.22 -14.76
C ASN A 108 6.87 -6.66 -14.32
N TYR A 109 7.50 -7.66 -14.94
CA TYR A 109 7.15 -9.08 -14.73
C TYR A 109 7.53 -9.59 -13.33
N GLY A 110 6.72 -10.51 -12.81
CA GLY A 110 6.96 -11.17 -11.53
C GLY A 110 6.65 -10.31 -10.31
N ASP A 111 6.90 -10.87 -9.13
CA ASP A 111 6.68 -10.25 -7.82
C ASP A 111 7.90 -9.39 -7.39
N VAL A 112 7.60 -8.34 -6.63
CA VAL A 112 8.57 -7.58 -5.84
C VAL A 112 8.56 -8.12 -4.41
N ILE A 113 9.75 -8.42 -3.88
CA ILE A 113 9.91 -9.00 -2.55
C ILE A 113 10.68 -8.06 -1.63
N VAL A 114 10.33 -8.11 -0.35
CA VAL A 114 11.00 -7.41 0.74
C VAL A 114 11.79 -8.43 1.55
N PHE A 115 13.09 -8.22 1.73
CA PHE A 115 13.96 -9.19 2.39
C PHE A 115 15.07 -8.53 3.19
N HIS A 116 15.57 -9.26 4.19
CA HIS A 116 16.81 -8.89 4.86
C HIS A 116 17.99 -9.39 4.05
N PRO A 117 19.01 -8.53 3.82
CA PRO A 117 20.19 -8.95 3.08
C PRO A 117 20.82 -10.23 3.67
N PRO A 118 21.15 -11.26 2.88
CA PRO A 118 21.77 -12.48 3.39
C PRO A 118 23.05 -12.18 4.17
N GLY A 119 23.23 -12.85 5.31
CA GLY A 119 24.40 -12.66 6.17
C GLY A 119 24.35 -11.43 7.07
N THR A 120 23.28 -10.62 7.02
CA THR A 120 23.09 -9.48 7.92
C THR A 120 22.06 -9.79 9.03
N GLY A 121 22.16 -9.07 10.14
CA GLY A 121 21.22 -9.20 11.26
C GLY A 121 19.89 -8.49 11.01
N ALA A 122 18.86 -8.83 11.79
CA ALA A 122 17.50 -8.28 11.70
C ALA A 122 17.38 -6.77 11.97
N GLY A 123 18.47 -6.09 12.34
CA GLY A 123 18.51 -4.63 12.52
C GLY A 123 18.91 -3.84 11.27
N VAL A 124 19.23 -4.52 10.16
CA VAL A 124 19.57 -3.86 8.90
C VAL A 124 18.30 -3.53 8.14
N THR A 125 18.25 -2.31 7.56
CA THR A 125 17.12 -1.87 6.73
C THR A 125 16.85 -2.90 5.63
N PRO A 126 15.61 -3.40 5.52
CA PRO A 126 15.25 -4.37 4.51
C PRO A 126 15.32 -3.76 3.11
N ILE A 127 15.52 -4.63 2.11
CA ILE A 127 15.59 -4.26 0.70
C ILE A 127 14.31 -4.71 0.01
N ILE A 128 13.77 -3.85 -0.84
CA ILE A 128 12.60 -4.12 -1.66
C ILE A 128 13.02 -4.16 -3.13
N HIS A 129 13.06 -5.33 -3.74
CA HIS A 129 13.48 -5.50 -5.14
C HIS A 129 12.71 -6.61 -5.84
N ARG A 130 12.76 -6.61 -7.17
CA ARG A 130 12.12 -7.63 -8.00
C ARG A 130 12.88 -8.95 -7.91
N ALA A 131 12.16 -10.05 -7.70
CA ALA A 131 12.73 -11.38 -7.80
C ALA A 131 12.94 -11.71 -9.28
N ILE A 132 14.19 -11.82 -9.74
CA ILE A 132 14.51 -12.04 -11.16
C ILE A 132 14.51 -13.52 -11.52
N LEU A 133 15.28 -14.31 -10.76
CA LEU A 133 15.50 -15.72 -11.04
C LEU A 133 15.63 -16.50 -9.74
N ARG A 134 14.90 -17.61 -9.64
CA ARG A 134 15.07 -18.59 -8.57
C ARG A 134 16.04 -19.66 -9.02
N VAL A 135 17.02 -19.97 -8.18
CA VAL A 135 17.99 -21.03 -8.39
C VAL A 135 17.87 -22.10 -7.31
N VAL A 136 18.07 -23.34 -7.72
CA VAL A 136 18.13 -24.51 -6.84
C VAL A 136 19.57 -24.96 -6.77
N TYR A 137 20.11 -25.06 -5.57
CA TYR A 137 21.42 -25.65 -5.35
C TYR A 137 21.27 -27.18 -5.19
N PRO A 138 21.80 -27.99 -6.11
CA PRO A 138 21.70 -29.44 -5.99
C PRO A 138 22.52 -29.91 -4.78
N SER A 139 21.84 -30.50 -3.80
CA SER A 139 22.47 -31.07 -2.62
C SER A 139 23.32 -32.30 -2.99
N GLY A 140 24.64 -32.24 -2.78
CA GLY A 140 25.49 -33.43 -2.80
C GLY A 140 26.79 -33.35 -3.60
N VAL A 141 26.99 -32.31 -4.42
CA VAL A 141 28.28 -32.12 -5.13
C VAL A 141 28.66 -30.64 -5.18
N PRO A 142 29.56 -30.19 -4.29
CA PRO A 142 30.10 -28.84 -4.35
C PRO A 142 30.73 -28.53 -5.72
N GLY A 143 30.33 -27.41 -6.32
CA GLY A 143 30.94 -26.90 -7.55
C GLY A 143 30.39 -27.46 -8.87
N LEU A 144 29.22 -28.11 -8.87
CA LEU A 144 28.50 -28.47 -10.10
C LEU A 144 27.79 -27.27 -10.77
N GLY A 145 27.54 -26.19 -10.03
CA GLY A 145 26.72 -25.06 -10.48
C GLY A 145 25.34 -25.08 -9.83
N VAL A 146 24.39 -24.34 -10.41
CA VAL A 146 23.02 -24.25 -9.92
C VAL A 146 22.01 -24.62 -11.00
N ASP A 147 20.85 -25.06 -10.58
CA ASP A 147 19.74 -25.40 -11.47
C ASP A 147 18.72 -24.26 -11.50
N ALA A 148 18.22 -23.92 -12.68
CA ALA A 148 17.24 -22.85 -12.88
C ALA A 148 16.11 -23.31 -13.82
N PRO A 149 15.26 -24.26 -13.39
CA PRO A 149 14.28 -24.91 -14.26
C PRO A 149 13.27 -23.96 -14.90
N SER A 150 13.00 -22.80 -14.29
CA SER A 150 12.10 -21.79 -14.85
C SER A 150 12.60 -21.20 -16.18
N LEU A 151 13.91 -21.20 -16.43
CA LEU A 151 14.50 -20.70 -17.68
C LEU A 151 14.08 -21.49 -18.91
N ALA A 152 13.73 -22.77 -18.77
CA ALA A 152 13.26 -23.60 -19.88
C ALA A 152 11.93 -23.07 -20.47
N ARG A 153 11.16 -22.33 -19.67
CA ARG A 153 9.87 -21.72 -20.06
C ARG A 153 9.97 -20.22 -20.29
N PHE A 154 11.16 -19.62 -20.16
CA PHE A 154 11.33 -18.18 -20.35
C PHE A 154 11.17 -17.80 -21.83
N PRO A 155 10.20 -16.93 -22.20
CA PRO A 155 10.00 -16.54 -23.58
C PRO A 155 11.08 -15.58 -24.08
N GLY A 156 11.80 -14.90 -23.17
CA GLY A 156 12.86 -13.97 -23.50
C GLY A 156 14.16 -14.65 -23.95
N VAL A 157 15.11 -13.82 -24.38
CA VAL A 157 16.44 -14.28 -24.78
C VAL A 157 17.28 -14.55 -23.53
N TRP A 158 17.87 -15.73 -23.48
CA TRP A 158 18.85 -16.08 -22.45
C TRP A 158 19.93 -17.00 -22.96
N SER A 159 21.12 -16.90 -22.36
CA SER A 159 22.25 -17.80 -22.56
C SER A 159 22.90 -18.13 -21.22
N GLY A 160 23.11 -19.41 -20.95
CA GLY A 160 23.80 -19.86 -19.74
C GLY A 160 25.08 -20.60 -20.06
N THR A 161 26.05 -20.57 -19.15
CA THR A 161 27.31 -21.31 -19.28
C THR A 161 27.46 -22.33 -18.17
N ASP A 162 28.10 -23.46 -18.46
CA ASP A 162 28.59 -24.39 -17.46
C ASP A 162 29.88 -23.86 -16.79
N ARG A 163 30.45 -24.64 -15.86
CA ARG A 163 31.70 -24.29 -15.15
C ARG A 163 32.90 -24.08 -16.08
N ASN A 164 32.90 -24.71 -17.25
CA ASN A 164 33.99 -24.63 -18.23
C ASN A 164 33.77 -23.50 -19.25
N GLY A 165 32.66 -22.77 -19.15
CA GLY A 165 32.29 -21.70 -20.09
C GLY A 165 31.55 -22.19 -21.34
N ASN A 166 31.19 -23.47 -21.43
CA ASN A 166 30.40 -23.98 -22.55
C ASN A 166 28.93 -23.58 -22.40
N LEU A 167 28.26 -23.32 -23.51
CA LEU A 167 26.83 -22.99 -23.50
C LEU A 167 25.99 -24.19 -23.05
N VAL A 168 25.06 -23.93 -22.13
CA VAL A 168 24.08 -24.91 -21.65
C VAL A 168 22.88 -24.97 -22.58
N ASN A 169 22.32 -26.17 -22.77
CA ASN A 169 21.11 -26.36 -23.56
C ASN A 169 19.92 -25.63 -22.91
N ARG A 170 19.22 -24.80 -23.69
CA ARG A 170 18.07 -24.02 -23.21
C ARG A 170 16.91 -24.88 -22.69
N SER A 171 16.78 -26.11 -23.17
CA SER A 171 15.73 -27.03 -22.69
C SER A 171 16.08 -27.69 -21.34
N GLN A 172 17.34 -27.58 -20.90
CA GLN A 172 17.87 -28.23 -19.71
C GLN A 172 18.79 -27.25 -18.93
N PRO A 173 18.21 -26.21 -18.30
CA PRO A 173 18.95 -25.17 -17.57
C PRO A 173 19.47 -25.70 -16.22
N PHE A 174 20.39 -26.67 -16.27
CA PHE A 174 20.99 -27.34 -15.12
C PHE A 174 22.50 -27.11 -15.07
N ASN A 175 23.10 -27.19 -13.88
CA ASN A 175 24.55 -27.01 -13.67
C ASN A 175 25.09 -25.68 -14.23
N LEU A 176 24.31 -24.61 -14.11
CA LEU A 176 24.66 -23.28 -14.58
C LEU A 176 25.73 -22.66 -13.67
N TRP A 177 26.73 -22.06 -14.30
CA TRP A 177 27.78 -21.25 -13.67
C TRP A 177 27.54 -19.75 -13.86
N SER A 178 26.92 -19.38 -14.98
CA SER A 178 26.40 -18.04 -15.22
C SER A 178 25.18 -18.09 -16.11
N VAL A 179 24.38 -17.03 -16.05
CA VAL A 179 23.28 -16.81 -17.00
C VAL A 179 23.23 -15.34 -17.38
N THR A 180 23.03 -15.07 -18.67
CA THR A 180 22.71 -13.75 -19.20
C THR A 180 21.27 -13.76 -19.69
N LEU A 181 20.48 -12.82 -19.18
CA LEU A 181 19.07 -12.64 -19.48
C LEU A 181 18.86 -11.28 -20.14
N GLN A 182 18.00 -11.20 -21.16
CA GLN A 182 17.43 -9.94 -21.58
C GLN A 182 16.19 -9.63 -20.75
N VAL A 183 16.23 -8.54 -19.98
CA VAL A 183 15.17 -8.14 -19.05
C VAL A 183 14.71 -6.71 -19.32
N ARG A 184 13.42 -6.43 -19.10
CA ARG A 184 12.88 -5.08 -19.02
C ARG A 184 13.48 -4.38 -17.80
N SER A 185 14.02 -3.18 -18.00
CA SER A 185 14.79 -2.44 -17.00
C SER A 185 14.60 -0.93 -17.18
N TRP A 186 14.68 -0.18 -16.08
CA TRP A 186 14.56 1.27 -16.03
C TRP A 186 15.83 2.00 -15.61
N HIS A 187 16.98 1.31 -15.65
CA HIS A 187 18.27 1.87 -15.23
C HIS A 187 18.73 3.15 -15.93
N THR A 188 18.14 3.50 -17.08
CA THR A 188 18.37 4.75 -17.82
C THR A 188 17.26 5.80 -17.59
N GLY A 189 16.38 5.59 -16.62
CA GLY A 189 15.22 6.46 -16.33
C GLY A 189 14.04 6.30 -17.30
N SER A 190 14.06 5.28 -18.16
CA SER A 190 13.00 4.93 -19.09
C SER A 190 13.04 3.43 -19.38
N GLU A 191 11.93 2.88 -19.87
CA GLU A 191 11.83 1.44 -20.17
C GLU A 191 12.80 1.07 -21.29
N GLY A 192 13.61 0.05 -21.05
CA GLY A 192 14.48 -0.53 -22.06
C GLY A 192 14.77 -2.00 -21.78
N ILE A 193 15.38 -2.66 -22.77
CA ILE A 193 15.88 -4.04 -22.61
C ILE A 193 17.34 -3.96 -22.17
N ALA A 194 17.65 -4.55 -21.02
CA ALA A 194 19.00 -4.65 -20.49
C ALA A 194 19.49 -6.10 -20.47
N SER A 195 20.77 -6.29 -20.76
CA SER A 195 21.45 -7.58 -20.58
C SER A 195 21.90 -7.71 -19.12
N LEU A 196 21.29 -8.63 -18.40
CA LEU A 196 21.61 -8.93 -17.00
C LEU A 196 22.37 -10.26 -16.91
N THR A 197 23.66 -10.19 -16.57
CA THR A 197 24.48 -11.38 -16.31
C THR A 197 24.56 -11.66 -14.83
N ILE A 198 24.09 -12.84 -14.41
CA ILE A 198 24.17 -13.35 -13.05
C ILE A 198 25.24 -14.44 -13.00
N ASN A 199 26.12 -14.36 -12.00
CA ASN A 199 27.20 -15.32 -11.83
C ASN A 199 26.94 -16.15 -10.57
N PHE A 200 27.02 -17.47 -10.71
CA PHE A 200 26.71 -18.43 -9.66
C PHE A 200 27.98 -19.02 -8.99
N THR A 201 29.15 -18.41 -9.25
CA THR A 201 30.40 -18.78 -8.59
C THR A 201 30.28 -18.63 -7.08
N GLY A 202 30.55 -19.72 -6.34
CA GLY A 202 30.52 -19.72 -4.88
C GLY A 202 29.11 -19.82 -4.27
N VAL A 203 28.08 -20.10 -5.07
CA VAL A 203 26.74 -20.38 -4.54
C VAL A 203 26.73 -21.72 -3.83
N ILE A 204 26.20 -21.73 -2.60
CA ILE A 204 26.14 -22.90 -1.71
C ILE A 204 24.72 -23.20 -1.21
N ARG A 205 23.71 -22.46 -1.68
CA ARG A 205 22.32 -22.57 -1.25
C ARG A 205 21.35 -22.09 -2.33
N SER A 206 20.13 -22.62 -2.29
CA SER A 206 19.02 -22.18 -3.15
C SER A 206 18.50 -20.79 -2.73
N GLY A 207 17.83 -20.11 -3.65
CA GLY A 207 17.15 -18.85 -3.37
C GLY A 207 16.88 -18.01 -4.61
N PHE A 208 16.68 -16.71 -4.40
CA PHE A 208 16.30 -15.75 -5.42
C PHE A 208 17.41 -14.75 -5.69
N TYR A 209 17.74 -14.54 -6.96
CA TYR A 209 18.49 -13.37 -7.40
C TYR A 209 17.52 -12.22 -7.60
N THR A 210 17.80 -11.10 -6.95
CA THR A 210 16.95 -9.91 -6.95
C THR A 210 17.63 -8.74 -7.62
N LYS A 211 16.83 -7.80 -8.11
CA LYS A 211 17.30 -6.57 -8.75
C LYS A 211 16.25 -5.48 -8.60
N GLY A 212 16.68 -4.27 -8.25
CA GLY A 212 15.85 -3.06 -8.37
C GLY A 212 15.60 -2.70 -9.83
N ASP A 213 14.38 -2.33 -10.20
CA ASP A 213 14.02 -2.02 -11.59
C ASP A 213 14.91 -0.91 -12.20
N HIS A 214 15.33 0.06 -11.38
CA HIS A 214 16.24 1.16 -11.74
C HIS A 214 17.74 0.81 -11.58
N ASN A 215 18.09 -0.37 -11.05
CA ASN A 215 19.50 -0.74 -10.90
C ASN A 215 20.09 -1.24 -12.23
N PRO A 216 21.37 -0.99 -12.55
CA PRO A 216 21.99 -1.56 -13.76
C PRO A 216 22.35 -3.04 -13.62
N SER A 217 22.41 -3.56 -12.39
CA SER A 217 22.81 -4.93 -12.10
C SER A 217 21.97 -5.53 -10.97
N TYR A 218 21.99 -6.85 -10.86
CA TYR A 218 21.43 -7.56 -9.71
C TYR A 218 22.16 -7.21 -8.42
N ASP A 219 21.48 -7.51 -7.32
CA ASP A 219 21.89 -7.11 -5.99
C ASP A 219 23.29 -7.62 -5.61
N PRO A 220 24.11 -6.76 -4.99
CA PRO A 220 25.49 -7.09 -4.64
C PRO A 220 25.59 -7.99 -3.40
N VAL A 221 26.82 -8.37 -3.11
CA VAL A 221 27.21 -9.07 -1.88
C VAL A 221 26.93 -8.17 -0.67
N TYR A 222 26.31 -8.72 0.38
CA TYR A 222 26.03 -7.96 1.60
C TYR A 222 26.98 -8.27 2.78
N ASP A 223 27.82 -9.31 2.67
CA ASP A 223 28.68 -9.82 3.74
C ASP A 223 30.15 -10.12 3.32
N GLY A 224 30.55 -9.71 2.12
CA GLY A 224 31.88 -9.98 1.52
C GLY A 224 32.11 -11.40 0.97
N SER A 225 31.14 -12.32 1.01
CA SER A 225 31.32 -13.75 0.68
C SER A 225 31.05 -14.18 -0.77
N GLY A 226 30.75 -13.24 -1.68
CA GLY A 226 30.25 -13.51 -3.04
C GLY A 226 28.81 -13.03 -3.20
N LYS A 227 28.17 -13.16 -4.37
CA LYS A 227 26.77 -12.69 -4.57
C LYS A 227 25.79 -13.87 -4.39
N PRO A 228 25.48 -14.31 -3.15
CA PRO A 228 24.58 -15.44 -2.95
C PRO A 228 23.15 -15.04 -3.31
N PRO A 229 22.31 -16.02 -3.70
CA PRO A 229 20.88 -15.78 -3.79
C PRO A 229 20.29 -15.49 -2.40
N VAL A 230 19.19 -14.73 -2.38
CA VAL A 230 18.37 -14.48 -1.20
C VAL A 230 17.60 -15.77 -0.86
N PRO A 231 17.89 -16.45 0.25
CA PRO A 231 17.14 -17.63 0.63
C PRO A 231 15.72 -17.25 1.08
N ALA A 232 14.77 -18.17 0.96
CA ALA A 232 13.38 -17.90 1.32
C ALA A 232 13.21 -17.48 2.80
N SER A 233 14.08 -17.97 3.70
CA SER A 233 14.10 -17.58 5.11
C SER A 233 14.42 -16.10 5.36
N ASN A 234 15.06 -15.43 4.39
CA ASN A 234 15.41 -14.01 4.49
C ASN A 234 14.29 -13.10 3.96
N ILE A 235 13.30 -13.67 3.27
CA ILE A 235 12.17 -12.94 2.71
C ILE A 235 11.20 -12.62 3.84
N ILE A 236 10.91 -11.34 4.02
CA ILE A 236 9.86 -10.86 4.93
C ILE A 236 8.51 -11.11 4.26
N GLY A 237 8.39 -10.73 2.99
CA GLY A 237 7.16 -10.94 2.23
C GLY A 237 7.23 -10.38 0.82
N LYS A 238 6.10 -10.40 0.12
CA LYS A 238 5.92 -9.81 -1.21
C LYS A 238 5.10 -8.52 -1.14
N ALA A 239 5.46 -7.56 -1.96
CA ALA A 239 4.73 -6.30 -2.10
C ALA A 239 3.35 -6.56 -2.74
N ARG A 240 2.28 -6.06 -2.11
CA ARG A 240 0.87 -6.32 -2.50
C ARG A 240 -0.03 -5.09 -2.55
N GLY A 241 0.57 -3.92 -2.47
CA GLY A 241 -0.12 -2.63 -2.57
C GLY A 241 0.83 -1.50 -2.25
N GLU A 242 0.47 -0.30 -2.68
CA GLU A 242 1.22 0.91 -2.39
C GLU A 242 0.26 2.01 -1.92
N LEU A 243 0.73 2.82 -0.97
CA LEU A 243 0.19 4.10 -0.59
C LEU A 243 1.20 5.13 -1.11
N PRO A 244 0.93 5.74 -2.27
CA PRO A 244 1.87 6.63 -2.93
C PRO A 244 2.24 7.82 -2.04
N TRP A 245 3.50 8.27 -2.11
CA TRP A 245 4.09 9.49 -1.52
C TRP A 245 3.94 9.73 0.00
N PHE A 246 3.10 8.99 0.73
CA PHE A 246 2.90 9.17 2.17
C PHE A 246 4.12 8.78 3.01
N GLY A 247 4.98 7.91 2.51
CA GLY A 247 6.27 7.58 3.12
C GLY A 247 7.23 8.78 3.17
N LEU A 248 7.08 9.78 2.31
CA LEU A 248 7.88 11.02 2.34
C LEU A 248 7.76 11.75 3.68
N ILE A 249 6.62 11.63 4.38
CA ILE A 249 6.44 12.19 5.73
C ILE A 249 7.50 11.62 6.67
N LYS A 250 7.63 10.28 6.69
CA LYS A 250 8.64 9.59 7.50
C LYS A 250 10.05 9.97 7.06
N LEU A 251 10.32 9.97 5.76
CA LEU A 251 11.66 10.24 5.23
C LEU A 251 12.13 11.68 5.42
N THR A 252 11.20 12.62 5.57
CA THR A 252 11.47 14.03 5.88
C THR A 252 11.73 14.22 7.38
N LEU A 253 10.93 13.58 8.24
CA LEU A 253 11.02 13.73 9.69
C LEU A 253 12.15 12.88 10.32
N TRP A 254 12.40 11.70 9.76
CA TRP A 254 13.38 10.73 10.23
C TRP A 254 14.20 10.15 9.06
N PRO A 255 15.03 10.97 8.39
CA PRO A 255 15.85 10.51 7.28
C PRO A 255 16.89 9.48 7.74
N THR A 256 17.12 8.44 6.94
CA THR A 256 18.18 7.45 7.19
C THR A 256 19.51 7.88 6.58
N SER A 257 20.60 7.18 6.96
CA SER A 257 21.94 7.49 6.47
C SER A 257 22.17 7.13 4.99
N SER A 258 21.30 6.31 4.40
CA SER A 258 21.41 5.86 3.01
C SER A 258 20.18 6.15 2.16
N GLY A 259 19.10 6.68 2.76
CA GLY A 259 17.85 7.01 2.09
C GLY A 259 17.68 8.49 1.74
N CYS A 260 16.59 8.77 1.03
CA CYS A 260 15.92 10.08 0.97
C CYS A 260 15.39 10.45 2.37
N CYS A 261 15.06 11.68 2.74
CA CYS A 261 14.99 12.93 2.00
C CYS A 261 15.64 14.00 2.90
N ARG A 262 16.97 13.99 2.97
CA ARG A 262 17.73 14.76 3.97
C ARG A 262 17.66 16.27 3.78
N ARG A 263 17.39 16.73 2.55
CA ARG A 263 17.18 18.16 2.26
C ARG A 263 15.77 18.62 2.63
N GLY A 264 14.93 17.72 3.13
CA GLY A 264 13.57 17.99 3.53
C GLY A 264 12.61 17.99 2.36
N TRP A 265 11.57 18.82 2.45
CA TRP A 265 10.53 18.93 1.43
C TRP A 265 11.11 19.30 0.06
N GLY A 266 10.74 18.54 -0.97
CA GLY A 266 11.24 18.76 -2.33
C GLY A 266 12.64 18.19 -2.59
N ASP A 267 13.14 17.26 -1.76
CA ASP A 267 14.39 16.54 -2.04
C ASP A 267 14.29 15.79 -3.38
N ALA A 268 15.28 15.98 -4.25
CA ALA A 268 15.36 15.41 -5.59
C ALA A 268 15.57 13.88 -5.60
N ALA A 269 15.81 13.26 -4.44
CA ALA A 269 15.86 11.80 -4.32
C ALA A 269 14.47 11.13 -4.44
N ALA A 270 13.39 11.89 -4.30
CA ALA A 270 12.03 11.47 -4.60
C ALA A 270 11.50 12.17 -5.86
N PRO A 271 10.58 11.54 -6.62
CA PRO A 271 9.99 12.18 -7.79
C PRO A 271 9.33 13.52 -7.43
N PRO A 272 9.52 14.59 -8.23
CA PRO A 272 8.99 15.92 -7.90
C PRO A 272 7.47 15.94 -7.71
N ASN A 273 6.73 15.22 -8.55
CA ASN A 273 5.27 15.15 -8.48
C ASN A 273 4.76 14.39 -7.24
N SER A 274 5.58 13.56 -6.60
CA SER A 274 5.22 12.90 -5.34
C SER A 274 5.08 13.92 -4.20
N TRP A 275 5.91 14.97 -4.19
CA TRP A 275 5.79 16.07 -3.22
C TRP A 275 4.52 16.88 -3.43
N ASP A 276 4.21 17.24 -4.68
CA ASP A 276 2.99 17.98 -5.03
C ASP A 276 1.74 17.17 -4.68
N SER A 277 1.78 15.85 -4.92
CA SER A 277 0.69 14.92 -4.61
C SER A 277 0.50 14.77 -3.10
N LEU A 278 1.59 14.77 -2.32
CA LEU A 278 1.50 14.76 -0.86
C LEU A 278 0.88 16.05 -0.31
N ALA A 279 1.33 17.22 -0.79
CA ALA A 279 0.73 18.51 -0.39
C ALA A 279 -0.77 18.56 -0.75
N THR A 280 -1.11 18.12 -1.96
CA THR A 280 -2.50 18.04 -2.41
C THR A 280 -3.31 17.10 -1.53
N SER A 281 -2.74 15.95 -1.13
CA SER A 281 -3.40 15.00 -0.24
C SER A 281 -3.72 15.63 1.12
N PHE A 282 -2.78 16.36 1.72
CA PHE A 282 -3.05 17.08 2.98
C PHE A 282 -4.17 18.11 2.84
N PHE A 283 -4.15 18.87 1.75
CA PHE A 283 -5.20 19.86 1.47
C PHE A 283 -6.57 19.20 1.30
N VAL A 284 -6.66 18.14 0.48
CA VAL A 284 -7.91 17.41 0.22
C VAL A 284 -8.44 16.73 1.47
N ILE A 285 -7.58 16.13 2.30
CA ILE A 285 -7.98 15.52 3.57
C ILE A 285 -8.53 16.59 4.52
N ALA A 286 -7.81 17.70 4.70
CA ALA A 286 -8.23 18.78 5.58
C ALA A 286 -9.56 19.41 5.11
N LEU A 287 -9.69 19.67 3.80
CA LEU A 287 -10.92 20.18 3.20
C LEU A 287 -12.07 19.18 3.33
N GLY A 288 -11.80 17.90 3.08
CA GLY A 288 -12.79 16.82 3.18
C GLY A 288 -13.37 16.70 4.59
N LEU A 289 -12.53 16.80 5.62
CA LEU A 289 -12.98 16.82 7.02
C LEU A 289 -13.90 18.03 7.28
N LYS A 290 -13.52 19.22 6.81
CA LYS A 290 -14.37 20.42 6.97
C LYS A 290 -15.70 20.33 6.25
N LEU A 291 -15.71 19.78 5.04
CA LEU A 291 -16.94 19.57 4.28
C LEU A 291 -17.81 18.48 4.90
N ALA A 292 -17.23 17.44 5.49
CA ALA A 292 -17.97 16.42 6.22
C ALA A 292 -18.67 17.02 7.44
N ASP A 293 -17.98 17.85 8.23
CA ASP A 293 -18.58 18.56 9.37
C ASP A 293 -19.73 19.47 8.91
N TYR A 294 -19.51 20.29 7.87
CA TYR A 294 -20.54 21.17 7.32
C TYR A 294 -21.74 20.38 6.79
N GLY A 295 -21.47 19.29 6.07
CA GLY A 295 -22.48 18.39 5.53
C GLY A 295 -23.31 17.71 6.63
N PHE A 296 -22.69 17.32 7.74
CA PHE A 296 -23.39 16.73 8.89
C PHE A 296 -24.34 17.74 9.55
N VAL A 297 -23.86 18.97 9.79
CA VAL A 297 -24.68 20.06 10.35
C VAL A 297 -25.84 20.44 9.43
N PHE A 298 -25.57 20.58 8.13
CA PHE A 298 -26.61 20.87 7.14
C PHE A 298 -27.62 19.73 7.01
N GLY A 299 -27.13 18.48 7.01
CA GLY A 299 -27.93 17.27 6.96
C GLY A 299 -28.89 17.16 8.14
N GLU A 300 -28.43 17.43 9.37
CA GLU A 300 -29.31 17.46 10.55
C GLU A 300 -30.42 18.51 10.41
N ARG A 301 -30.08 19.73 9.99
CA ARG A 301 -31.06 20.82 9.81
C ARG A 301 -32.10 20.46 8.75
N TYR A 302 -31.65 19.91 7.63
CA TYR A 302 -32.53 19.48 6.55
C TYR A 302 -33.47 18.35 7.01
N TRP A 303 -32.93 17.35 7.72
CA TRP A 303 -33.70 16.20 8.21
C TRP A 303 -34.77 16.60 9.24
N LYS A 304 -34.45 17.55 10.14
CA LYS A 304 -35.42 18.13 11.09
C LYS A 304 -36.55 18.85 10.34
N SER A 305 -36.23 19.66 9.32
CA SER A 305 -37.25 20.36 8.50
C SER A 305 -38.15 19.41 7.71
N PHE A 306 -37.64 18.24 7.32
CA PHE A 306 -38.38 17.25 6.55
C PHE A 306 -39.33 16.44 7.44
N ARG A 307 -38.88 16.05 8.65
CA ARG A 307 -39.76 15.42 9.66
C ARG A 307 -40.85 16.36 10.15
N GLY A 308 -40.56 17.64 10.31
CA GLY A 308 -41.57 18.66 10.66
C GLY A 308 -42.70 18.71 9.61
N ARG A 309 -42.34 18.89 8.34
CA ARG A 309 -43.29 18.91 7.22
C ARG A 309 -44.09 17.62 7.04
N ARG A 310 -43.51 16.47 7.38
CA ARG A 310 -44.22 15.19 7.34
C ARG A 310 -45.27 15.07 8.45
N LYS A 311 -44.97 15.54 9.66
CA LYS A 311 -45.94 15.59 10.77
C LYS A 311 -47.08 16.59 10.49
N GLU A 312 -46.78 17.73 9.87
CA GLU A 312 -47.81 18.69 9.44
C GLU A 312 -48.77 18.07 8.42
N ARG A 313 -48.26 17.33 7.43
CA ARG A 313 -49.11 16.63 6.45
C ARG A 313 -49.92 15.47 7.04
N GLU A 314 -49.35 14.72 7.98
CA GLU A 314 -50.07 13.65 8.69
C GLU A 314 -51.15 14.23 9.63
N GLY A 315 -50.96 15.45 10.18
CA GLY A 315 -51.97 16.16 10.97
C GLY A 315 -53.09 16.81 10.13
N GLU A 316 -52.78 17.36 8.95
CA GLU A 316 -53.77 17.91 8.02
C GLU A 316 -54.72 16.85 7.42
N GLU A 317 -54.30 15.59 7.34
CA GLU A 317 -55.17 14.46 6.92
C GLU A 317 -56.13 13.99 8.04
N GLU A 318 -55.79 14.18 9.32
CA GLU A 318 -56.68 13.88 10.45
C GLU A 318 -57.71 14.99 10.73
N GLU A 319 -57.44 16.24 10.32
CA GLU A 319 -58.31 17.40 10.58
C GLU A 319 -59.37 17.68 9.49
N GLN A 320 -59.44 16.89 8.41
CA GLN A 320 -60.53 17.01 7.42
C GLN A 320 -61.86 16.55 8.04
N PRO A 321 -62.87 17.43 8.18
CA PRO A 321 -64.14 17.04 8.78
C PRO A 321 -64.91 16.10 7.85
N THR A 322 -65.49 15.06 8.44
CA THR A 322 -66.48 14.18 7.80
C THR A 322 -67.64 15.04 7.29
N THR A 323 -67.98 14.85 6.03
CA THR A 323 -69.07 15.52 5.31
C THR A 323 -70.41 15.28 6.00
N GLU A 324 -71.00 16.33 6.56
CA GLU A 324 -72.40 16.37 6.99
C GLU A 324 -73.14 17.42 6.15
N GLU A 325 -73.92 16.95 5.17
CA GLU A 325 -74.85 17.73 4.35
C GLU A 325 -75.87 16.73 3.78
N ALA A 326 -77.19 16.85 3.83
CA ALA A 326 -78.15 17.72 4.52
C ALA A 326 -79.53 17.04 4.39
N GLU A 327 -80.42 17.17 5.38
CA GLU A 327 -81.85 16.81 5.23
C GLU A 327 -82.56 17.78 4.26
N PRO A 328 -83.53 17.31 3.44
CA PRO A 328 -84.20 18.14 2.44
C PRO A 328 -85.33 18.98 3.07
N PRO A 329 -85.65 20.16 2.49
CA PRO A 329 -86.72 21.00 3.00
C PRO A 329 -88.09 20.50 2.54
N ASP A 330 -89.04 20.53 3.47
CA ASP A 330 -90.47 20.32 3.25
C ASP A 330 -91.11 21.64 2.82
N ASP A 331 -91.83 21.66 1.69
CA ASP A 331 -93.04 22.47 1.54
C ASP A 331 -93.83 22.21 0.23
N ALA A 332 -95.10 21.85 0.45
CA ALA A 332 -96.33 22.32 -0.20
C ALA A 332 -96.78 21.86 -1.63
N ALA A 333 -97.81 21.00 -1.60
CA ALA A 333 -99.12 21.16 -2.27
C ALA A 333 -99.24 21.16 -3.80
N LYS A 334 -99.68 20.02 -4.36
CA LYS A 334 -100.95 19.87 -5.09
C LYS A 334 -101.28 18.41 -5.37
#